data_AF-A0A2S4PKA4-F1
#
_entry.id   AF-A0A2S4PKA4-F1
#
_cell.length_a   1.000
_cell.length_b   1.000
_cell.length_c   1.000
_cell.angle_alpha   90.00
_cell.angle_beta   90.00
_cell.angle_gamma   90.00
#
_symmetry.space_group_name_H-M   'P 1'
#
loop_
_entity.id
_entity.type
_entity.pdbx_description
1 polymer ?
#
loop_
_entity_poly.entity_id
_entity_poly.type
_entity_poly.pdbx_seq_one_letter_code
_entity_poly.pdbx_strand_id
1 'polypeptide(L)'
;MKYARQKSLTVYKYRGLLFSDSLSSEYLMWPIKKESRVLSNTKYKTGTFFVVFKKNGHLMGVISKLVNNDYTKCIKKNFSPTKPLASVSDGTNAYQCGHEILSDQKIQQATTLAKSNIELKNIYPMPYVGSLYPKTSGYMIWPVLYRRRLYKSGRDAGPFFIVLNKEGELIDTVVRGYSKNFLRCKRIKIPNAPISDPDSNLFVPPRPGFQCGRIFFEKKVLEEAALEAQLIIFRNKDRRYPTEYNGYPFNQKCWLWPLFNTGKLAKKGMAGPYRVVFTPDYKVLGAAIISEKGELEACESKIMTAEKNHDPNDYYCSENIYTSFQLAEAAEEACEKMNNDRKKFYPAKYEGPSFEKD
;
A
#
# COMPACT_ATOMS: atom_id res chain seq x y z
N MET A 1 17.38 -19.93 -46.73
CA MET A 1 16.87 -19.82 -45.34
C MET A 1 16.74 -18.35 -44.96
N LYS A 2 15.52 -17.81 -44.87
CA LYS A 2 15.27 -16.42 -44.43
C LYS A 2 15.17 -16.40 -42.90
N TYR A 3 16.15 -15.80 -42.23
CA TYR A 3 16.05 -15.51 -40.79
C TYR A 3 14.88 -14.55 -40.56
N ALA A 4 13.82 -15.06 -39.91
CA ALA A 4 12.70 -14.24 -39.47
C ALA A 4 13.21 -13.21 -38.46
N ARG A 5 13.04 -11.91 -38.76
CA ARG A 5 13.30 -10.80 -37.84
C ARG A 5 12.58 -11.06 -36.52
N GLN A 6 13.35 -11.37 -35.48
CA GLN A 6 12.86 -11.57 -34.12
C GLN A 6 12.36 -10.20 -33.60
N LYS A 7 11.05 -9.97 -33.69
CA LYS A 7 10.43 -8.73 -33.22
C LYS A 7 10.65 -8.60 -31.72
N SER A 8 11.20 -7.46 -31.31
CA SER A 8 11.46 -7.09 -29.91
C SER A 8 10.20 -7.32 -29.04
N LEU A 9 10.34 -8.24 -28.10
CA LEU A 9 9.34 -8.61 -27.11
C LEU A 9 9.26 -7.49 -26.05
N THR A 10 8.12 -6.81 -25.93
CA THR A 10 7.95 -5.71 -24.97
C THR A 10 7.80 -6.25 -23.54
N VAL A 11 8.87 -6.17 -22.75
CA VAL A 11 8.86 -6.52 -21.33
C VAL A 11 8.34 -5.32 -20.50
N TYR A 12 7.49 -5.56 -19.51
CA TYR A 12 6.94 -4.50 -18.65
C TYR A 12 7.69 -4.44 -17.32
N LYS A 13 7.92 -3.24 -16.80
CA LYS A 13 8.40 -3.06 -15.42
C LYS A 13 7.25 -3.31 -14.45
N TYR A 14 7.44 -4.19 -13.48
CA TYR A 14 6.50 -4.43 -12.39
C TYR A 14 6.68 -3.39 -11.29
N ARG A 15 5.57 -2.82 -10.77
CA ARG A 15 5.56 -1.74 -9.77
C ARG A 15 4.70 -2.03 -8.53
N GLY A 16 4.33 -3.29 -8.29
CA GLY A 16 3.44 -3.66 -7.17
C GLY A 16 4.18 -4.08 -5.90
N LEU A 17 3.46 -4.12 -4.78
CA LEU A 17 4.00 -4.43 -3.44
C LEU A 17 4.11 -5.94 -3.13
N LEU A 18 3.71 -6.81 -4.05
CA LEU A 18 3.66 -8.26 -3.78
C LEU A 18 5.04 -8.88 -3.47
N PHE A 19 6.14 -8.30 -3.94
CA PHE A 19 7.48 -8.83 -3.70
C PHE A 19 8.20 -7.89 -2.74
N SER A 20 8.72 -8.46 -1.64
CA SER A 20 9.17 -7.77 -0.41
C SER A 20 10.42 -6.92 -0.55
N ASP A 21 11.12 -7.02 -1.69
CA ASP A 21 12.32 -6.22 -1.93
C ASP A 21 11.85 -4.84 -2.44
N SER A 22 11.70 -3.91 -1.51
CA SER A 22 11.21 -2.52 -1.69
C SER A 22 12.00 -1.69 -2.71
N LEU A 23 13.13 -2.20 -3.20
CA LEU A 23 13.91 -1.64 -4.30
C LEU A 23 13.30 -2.08 -5.65
N SER A 24 12.10 -1.55 -5.89
CA SER A 24 11.16 -1.82 -7.00
C SER A 24 11.66 -1.52 -8.44
N SER A 25 12.97 -1.45 -8.68
CA SER A 25 13.54 -1.20 -10.00
C SER A 25 13.90 -2.48 -10.80
N GLU A 26 13.89 -3.64 -10.15
CA GLU A 26 14.48 -4.87 -10.70
C GLU A 26 13.48 -5.89 -11.25
N TYR A 27 12.18 -5.71 -11.01
CA TYR A 27 11.17 -6.68 -11.43
C TYR A 27 10.59 -6.35 -12.80
N LEU A 28 10.58 -7.38 -13.64
CA LEU A 28 9.97 -7.40 -14.95
C LEU A 28 8.78 -8.35 -14.92
N MET A 29 7.73 -8.02 -15.65
CA MET A 29 6.56 -8.88 -15.82
C MET A 29 6.26 -9.13 -17.29
N TRP A 30 5.79 -10.34 -17.56
CA TRP A 30 5.49 -10.83 -18.90
C TRP A 30 4.11 -11.48 -18.93
N PRO A 31 3.20 -11.06 -19.82
CA PRO A 31 1.85 -11.61 -19.87
C PRO A 31 1.86 -13.06 -20.37
N ILE A 32 1.05 -13.91 -19.75
CA ILE A 32 0.85 -15.31 -20.14
C ILE A 32 -0.63 -15.58 -20.43
N LYS A 33 -0.91 -16.58 -21.28
CA LYS A 33 -2.26 -17.04 -21.60
C LYS A 33 -2.42 -18.52 -21.27
N LYS A 34 -3.65 -18.90 -20.94
CA LYS A 34 -4.08 -20.30 -20.90
C LYS A 34 -3.83 -20.91 -22.29
N GLU A 35 -3.14 -22.05 -22.36
CA GLU A 35 -2.86 -22.85 -23.57
C GLU A 35 -1.78 -22.34 -24.55
N SER A 36 -1.18 -21.15 -24.37
CA SER A 36 -0.04 -20.72 -25.20
C SER A 36 1.14 -20.23 -24.34
N ARG A 37 2.35 -20.75 -24.59
CA ARG A 37 3.57 -20.35 -23.84
C ARG A 37 3.86 -18.85 -23.95
N VAL A 38 3.50 -18.20 -25.06
CA VAL A 38 3.74 -16.77 -25.29
C VAL A 38 2.63 -16.21 -26.18
N LEU A 39 2.11 -15.04 -25.80
CA LEU A 39 1.22 -14.23 -26.61
C LEU A 39 1.92 -13.83 -27.93
N SER A 40 1.38 -14.30 -29.08
CA SER A 40 1.73 -13.69 -30.37
C SER A 40 1.29 -12.23 -30.38
N ASN A 41 2.05 -11.41 -31.12
CA ASN A 41 2.09 -9.94 -31.10
C ASN A 41 0.75 -9.26 -31.46
N THR A 42 -0.27 -9.47 -30.63
CA THR A 42 -1.59 -8.89 -30.76
C THR A 42 -1.58 -7.55 -30.04
N LYS A 43 -2.04 -6.51 -30.74
CA LYS A 43 -2.09 -5.11 -30.27
C LYS A 43 -2.90 -4.92 -28.98
N TYR A 44 -3.65 -5.92 -28.52
CA TYR A 44 -4.53 -5.84 -27.35
C TYR A 44 -3.97 -6.62 -26.16
N LYS A 45 -3.33 -5.83 -25.27
CA LYS A 45 -2.53 -6.23 -24.11
C LYS A 45 -3.38 -6.40 -22.83
N THR A 46 -4.32 -7.33 -22.82
CA THR A 46 -5.14 -7.64 -21.62
C THR A 46 -4.86 -9.04 -21.12
N GLY A 47 -3.59 -9.36 -20.89
CA GLY A 47 -3.25 -10.54 -20.09
C GLY A 47 -3.80 -10.38 -18.69
N THR A 48 -4.53 -11.37 -18.18
CA THR A 48 -4.97 -11.41 -16.78
C THR A 48 -3.90 -12.02 -15.88
N PHE A 49 -2.94 -12.74 -16.46
CA PHE A 49 -1.86 -13.42 -15.74
C PHE A 49 -0.51 -12.97 -16.27
N PHE A 50 0.46 -12.87 -15.36
CA PHE A 50 1.82 -12.43 -15.67
C PHE A 50 2.83 -13.27 -14.92
N VAL A 51 3.94 -13.60 -15.59
CA VAL A 51 5.15 -14.12 -14.96
C VAL A 51 5.98 -12.94 -14.49
N VAL A 52 6.48 -12.98 -13.25
CA VAL A 52 7.36 -11.95 -12.69
C VAL A 52 8.75 -12.53 -12.51
N PHE A 53 9.77 -11.81 -12.97
CA PHE A 53 11.18 -12.21 -12.87
C PHE A 53 12.08 -11.00 -12.60
N LYS A 54 13.26 -11.24 -12.03
CA LYS A 54 14.31 -10.22 -11.86
C LYS A 54 14.99 -9.93 -13.20
N LYS A 55 15.70 -8.80 -13.33
CA LYS A 55 16.48 -8.45 -14.53
C LYS A 55 17.48 -9.54 -14.97
N ASN A 56 18.00 -10.32 -14.04
CA ASN A 56 18.89 -11.45 -14.30
C ASN A 56 18.16 -12.72 -14.81
N GLY A 57 16.84 -12.66 -15.02
CA GLY A 57 16.03 -13.79 -15.47
C GLY A 57 15.49 -14.69 -14.36
N HIS A 58 15.84 -14.44 -13.08
CA HIS A 58 15.37 -15.27 -11.98
C HIS A 58 13.84 -15.15 -11.78
N LEU A 59 13.13 -16.27 -11.87
CA LEU A 59 11.68 -16.35 -11.77
C LEU A 59 11.20 -16.12 -10.32
N MET A 60 10.45 -15.04 -10.09
CA MET A 60 9.87 -14.71 -8.79
C MET A 60 8.51 -15.38 -8.55
N GLY A 61 7.72 -15.56 -9.62
CA GLY A 61 6.42 -16.22 -9.53
C GLY A 61 5.45 -15.81 -10.63
N VAL A 62 4.18 -16.18 -10.43
CA VAL A 62 3.08 -15.79 -11.31
C VAL A 62 2.12 -14.91 -10.53
N ILE A 63 1.66 -13.83 -11.13
CA ILE A 63 0.66 -12.93 -10.58
C ILE A 63 -0.57 -12.89 -11.49
N SER A 64 -1.73 -12.62 -10.89
CA SER A 64 -2.96 -12.36 -11.62
C SER A 64 -3.43 -10.94 -11.33
N LYS A 65 -3.91 -10.26 -12.36
CA LYS A 65 -4.58 -8.97 -12.24
C LYS A 65 -5.96 -9.17 -11.58
N LEU A 66 -6.34 -8.25 -10.71
CA LEU A 66 -7.61 -8.21 -9.97
C LEU A 66 -8.58 -7.22 -10.62
N VAL A 67 -9.87 -7.33 -10.29
CA VAL A 67 -10.92 -6.44 -10.84
C VAL A 67 -10.71 -4.95 -10.53
N ASN A 68 -9.98 -4.65 -9.46
CA ASN A 68 -9.61 -3.29 -9.05
C ASN A 68 -8.28 -2.80 -9.67
N ASN A 69 -7.76 -3.50 -10.68
CA ASN A 69 -6.45 -3.29 -11.33
C ASN A 69 -5.21 -3.58 -10.48
N ASP A 70 -5.35 -4.11 -9.27
CA ASP A 70 -4.22 -4.63 -8.49
C ASP A 70 -3.78 -6.00 -8.99
N TYR A 71 -2.82 -6.60 -8.28
CA TYR A 71 -2.31 -7.93 -8.53
C TYR A 71 -2.39 -8.79 -7.28
N THR A 72 -2.49 -10.10 -7.48
CA THR A 72 -2.28 -11.11 -6.42
C THR A 72 -1.35 -12.20 -6.91
N LYS A 73 -0.61 -12.84 -5.98
CA LYS A 73 0.25 -13.98 -6.30
C LYS A 73 -0.60 -15.22 -6.56
N CYS A 74 -0.29 -15.94 -7.62
CA CYS A 74 -0.82 -17.27 -7.84
C CYS A 74 -0.10 -18.29 -6.94
N ILE A 75 -0.84 -19.29 -6.48
CA ILE A 75 -0.31 -20.39 -5.67
C ILE A 75 0.17 -21.51 -6.59
N LYS A 76 1.30 -22.16 -6.26
CA LYS A 76 1.82 -23.29 -7.04
C LYS A 76 0.88 -24.51 -6.92
N LYS A 77 0.64 -25.23 -8.02
CA LYS A 77 -0.30 -26.37 -8.10
C LYS A 77 0.08 -27.56 -7.20
N ASN A 78 1.35 -27.70 -6.80
CA ASN A 78 1.82 -28.83 -5.99
C ASN A 78 1.31 -28.82 -4.53
N PHE A 79 0.57 -27.78 -4.12
CA PHE A 79 -0.22 -27.82 -2.90
C PHE A 79 -1.54 -28.55 -3.23
N SER A 80 -1.67 -29.78 -2.74
CA SER A 80 -2.83 -30.65 -2.99
C SER A 80 -4.14 -29.87 -2.81
N PRO A 81 -4.99 -29.77 -3.85
CA PRO A 81 -6.22 -28.96 -3.82
C PRO A 81 -7.24 -29.39 -2.77
N THR A 82 -7.06 -30.59 -2.21
CA THR A 82 -8.08 -31.36 -1.50
C THR A 82 -8.03 -31.25 0.01
N LYS A 83 -6.93 -30.76 0.62
CA LYS A 83 -6.91 -30.47 2.05
C LYS A 83 -7.23 -28.99 2.24
N PRO A 84 -8.38 -28.64 2.84
CA PRO A 84 -8.56 -27.30 3.40
C PRO A 84 -7.34 -26.98 4.24
N LEU A 85 -6.84 -25.74 4.19
CA LEU A 85 -5.76 -25.28 5.06
C LEU A 85 -6.16 -25.24 6.56
N ALA A 86 -7.28 -25.88 6.91
CA ALA A 86 -7.89 -25.95 8.22
C ALA A 86 -7.18 -26.95 9.14
N SER A 87 -5.88 -26.76 9.35
CA SER A 87 -5.27 -27.10 10.62
C SER A 87 -4.63 -25.82 11.16
N VAL A 88 -5.32 -25.22 12.12
CA VAL A 88 -5.02 -23.97 12.85
C VAL A 88 -3.67 -24.00 13.60
N SER A 89 -2.78 -24.96 13.32
CA SER A 89 -1.63 -25.29 14.16
C SER A 89 -0.31 -24.59 13.81
N ASP A 90 -0.18 -23.89 12.68
CA ASP A 90 1.13 -23.36 12.23
C ASP A 90 1.43 -21.91 12.67
N GLY A 91 0.68 -21.37 13.64
CA GLY A 91 0.90 -20.00 14.14
C GLY A 91 0.69 -18.91 13.09
N THR A 92 -0.08 -19.20 12.03
CA THR A 92 -0.53 -18.21 11.05
C THR A 92 -1.80 -17.52 11.53
N ASN A 93 -1.87 -16.21 11.41
CA ASN A 93 -2.94 -15.37 12.00
C ASN A 93 -3.65 -14.44 10.99
N ALA A 94 -3.34 -14.59 9.69
CA ALA A 94 -3.96 -13.77 8.64
C ALA A 94 -3.94 -14.41 7.25
N TYR A 95 -4.70 -13.81 6.34
CA TYR A 95 -4.71 -14.11 4.91
C TYR A 95 -4.19 -12.93 4.09
N GLN A 96 -3.26 -13.19 3.19
CA GLN A 96 -2.79 -12.24 2.18
C GLN A 96 -3.59 -12.43 0.89
N CYS A 97 -4.40 -11.42 0.57
CA CYS A 97 -5.23 -11.35 -0.63
C CYS A 97 -4.73 -10.21 -1.53
N GLY A 98 -3.72 -10.48 -2.37
CA GLY A 98 -3.05 -9.41 -3.10
C GLY A 98 -2.22 -8.54 -2.17
N HIS A 99 -2.50 -7.23 -2.13
CA HIS A 99 -1.85 -6.31 -1.20
C HIS A 99 -2.59 -6.20 0.15
N GLU A 100 -3.81 -6.70 0.24
CA GLU A 100 -4.60 -6.66 1.46
C GLU A 100 -4.24 -7.82 2.39
N ILE A 101 -4.18 -7.51 3.68
CA ILE A 101 -3.94 -8.47 4.75
C ILE A 101 -5.20 -8.52 5.61
N LEU A 102 -5.86 -9.67 5.64
CA LEU A 102 -7.08 -9.92 6.39
C LEU A 102 -6.74 -10.74 7.63
N SER A 103 -6.79 -10.12 8.81
CA SER A 103 -6.57 -10.80 10.08
C SER A 103 -7.65 -11.85 10.36
N ASP A 104 -7.32 -12.83 11.18
CA ASP A 104 -8.29 -13.85 11.63
C ASP A 104 -9.51 -13.26 12.30
N GLN A 105 -9.33 -12.22 13.10
CA GLN A 105 -10.42 -11.51 13.73
C GLN A 105 -11.39 -10.95 12.69
N LYS A 106 -10.89 -10.32 11.61
CA LYS A 106 -11.75 -9.80 10.53
C LYS A 106 -12.47 -10.92 9.79
N ILE A 107 -11.80 -12.05 9.56
CA ILE A 107 -12.40 -13.21 8.90
C ILE A 107 -13.47 -13.87 9.79
N GLN A 108 -13.22 -13.97 11.09
CA GLN A 108 -14.16 -14.49 12.07
C GLN A 108 -15.39 -13.58 12.15
N GLN A 109 -15.21 -12.26 12.25
CA GLN A 109 -16.31 -11.30 12.21
C GLN A 109 -17.13 -11.41 10.93
N ALA A 110 -16.47 -11.51 9.76
CA ALA A 110 -17.16 -11.71 8.49
C ALA A 110 -17.94 -13.04 8.44
N THR A 111 -17.39 -14.11 9.04
CA THR A 111 -18.04 -15.43 9.12
C THR A 111 -19.28 -15.37 10.01
N THR A 112 -19.19 -14.72 11.18
CA THR A 112 -20.34 -14.52 12.08
C THR A 112 -21.45 -13.73 11.39
N LEU A 113 -21.11 -12.64 10.69
CA LEU A 113 -22.07 -11.86 9.91
C LEU A 113 -22.69 -12.69 8.78
N ALA A 114 -21.90 -13.51 8.09
CA ALA A 114 -22.42 -14.37 7.04
C ALA A 114 -23.45 -15.37 7.59
N LYS A 115 -23.13 -16.03 8.71
CA LYS A 115 -24.02 -17.00 9.38
C LYS A 115 -25.36 -16.37 9.75
N SER A 116 -25.37 -15.19 10.37
CA SER A 116 -26.62 -14.50 10.72
C SER A 116 -27.44 -14.06 9.51
N ASN A 117 -26.83 -13.97 8.33
CA ASN A 117 -27.50 -13.57 7.09
C ASN A 117 -28.02 -14.75 6.24
N ILE A 118 -27.64 -15.99 6.54
CA ILE A 118 -28.12 -17.18 5.80
C ILE A 118 -29.65 -17.27 5.87
N GLU A 119 -30.22 -17.00 7.05
CA GLU A 119 -31.67 -17.12 7.29
C GLU A 119 -32.46 -15.94 6.74
N LEU A 120 -31.82 -14.77 6.61
CA LEU A 120 -32.48 -13.51 6.25
C LEU A 120 -32.77 -13.36 4.75
N LYS A 121 -32.44 -14.37 3.92
CA LYS A 121 -32.60 -14.35 2.45
C LYS A 121 -32.04 -13.08 1.80
N ASN A 122 -30.96 -12.54 2.37
CA ASN A 122 -30.25 -11.40 1.82
C ASN A 122 -29.48 -11.80 0.54
N ILE A 123 -28.96 -10.80 -0.18
CA ILE A 123 -28.18 -11.00 -1.42
C ILE A 123 -26.95 -11.88 -1.17
N TYR A 124 -26.38 -11.76 0.03
CA TYR A 124 -25.31 -12.62 0.52
C TYR A 124 -25.77 -13.30 1.82
N PRO A 125 -25.19 -14.46 2.16
CA PRO A 125 -24.25 -15.22 1.36
C PRO A 125 -24.91 -15.76 0.07
N MET A 126 -24.14 -15.81 -1.03
CA MET A 126 -24.65 -16.29 -2.33
C MET A 126 -23.90 -17.53 -2.80
N PRO A 127 -24.49 -18.39 -3.64
CA PRO A 127 -23.79 -19.57 -4.17
C PRO A 127 -22.46 -19.20 -4.84
N TYR A 128 -21.41 -19.99 -4.55
CA TYR A 128 -20.11 -19.82 -5.17
C TYR A 128 -20.16 -20.22 -6.65
N VAL A 129 -19.81 -19.27 -7.53
CA VAL A 129 -19.72 -19.50 -8.97
C VAL A 129 -18.30 -19.22 -9.44
N GLY A 130 -17.41 -20.20 -9.28
CA GLY A 130 -16.02 -20.12 -9.75
C GLY A 130 -15.41 -21.48 -9.98
N SER A 131 -14.16 -21.51 -10.45
CA SER A 131 -13.47 -22.74 -10.86
C SER A 131 -12.60 -23.38 -9.76
N LEU A 132 -12.53 -22.80 -8.55
CA LEU A 132 -11.68 -23.34 -7.47
C LEU A 132 -12.27 -24.57 -6.79
N TYR A 133 -13.60 -24.71 -6.84
CA TYR A 133 -14.34 -25.80 -6.22
C TYR A 133 -15.35 -26.37 -7.22
N PRO A 134 -15.68 -27.68 -7.13
CA PRO A 134 -16.76 -28.26 -7.91
C PRO A 134 -18.09 -27.53 -7.72
N LYS A 135 -18.90 -27.41 -8.79
CA LYS A 135 -20.24 -26.82 -8.70
C LYS A 135 -21.17 -27.57 -7.73
N THR A 136 -20.92 -28.87 -7.54
CA THR A 136 -21.70 -29.74 -6.65
C THR A 136 -21.38 -29.54 -5.17
N SER A 137 -20.33 -28.80 -4.81
CA SER A 137 -19.95 -28.58 -3.41
C SER A 137 -20.99 -27.79 -2.62
N GLY A 138 -21.86 -27.03 -3.29
CA GLY A 138 -22.89 -26.21 -2.63
C GLY A 138 -22.31 -25.10 -1.75
N TYR A 139 -21.06 -24.71 -1.97
CA TYR A 139 -20.41 -23.64 -1.21
C TYR A 139 -21.04 -22.29 -1.51
N MET A 140 -20.97 -21.41 -0.53
CA MET A 140 -21.42 -20.03 -0.60
C MET A 140 -20.25 -19.07 -0.47
N ILE A 141 -20.44 -17.81 -0.84
CA ILE A 141 -19.48 -16.74 -0.60
C ILE A 141 -20.11 -15.55 0.10
N TRP A 142 -19.30 -14.90 0.93
CA TRP A 142 -19.65 -13.67 1.64
C TRP A 142 -18.53 -12.63 1.46
N PRO A 143 -18.83 -11.35 1.15
CA PRO A 143 -17.81 -10.33 1.02
C PRO A 143 -17.18 -10.01 2.38
N VAL A 144 -15.87 -9.81 2.43
CA VAL A 144 -15.19 -9.41 3.67
C VAL A 144 -15.21 -7.89 3.83
N LEU A 145 -14.87 -7.16 2.77
CA LEU A 145 -14.70 -5.72 2.82
C LEU A 145 -15.51 -5.00 1.74
N TYR A 146 -16.01 -3.81 2.08
CA TYR A 146 -16.51 -2.81 1.14
C TYR A 146 -15.99 -1.44 1.56
N ARG A 147 -15.34 -0.72 0.63
CA ARG A 147 -14.68 0.57 0.90
C ARG A 147 -13.80 0.52 2.17
N ARG A 148 -13.00 -0.55 2.30
CA ARG A 148 -12.10 -0.84 3.44
C ARG A 148 -12.78 -1.09 4.80
N ARG A 149 -14.11 -1.12 4.86
CA ARG A 149 -14.86 -1.46 6.07
C ARG A 149 -15.40 -2.88 5.98
N LEU A 150 -15.61 -3.52 7.12
CA LEU A 150 -16.24 -4.83 7.18
C LEU A 150 -17.62 -4.77 6.48
N TYR A 151 -17.85 -5.71 5.57
CA TYR A 151 -19.10 -5.76 4.83
C TYR A 151 -20.24 -6.25 5.74
N LYS A 152 -21.31 -5.45 5.84
CA LYS A 152 -22.50 -5.76 6.66
C LYS A 152 -23.68 -6.21 5.82
N SER A 153 -23.99 -5.50 4.73
CA SER A 153 -25.10 -5.77 3.81
C SER A 153 -24.95 -4.93 2.54
N GLY A 154 -25.78 -5.21 1.52
CA GLY A 154 -25.84 -4.43 0.27
C GLY A 154 -25.75 -5.25 -1.01
N ARG A 155 -25.69 -4.54 -2.15
CA ARG A 155 -25.42 -5.13 -3.49
C ARG A 155 -23.95 -5.04 -3.86
N ASP A 156 -23.31 -3.94 -3.50
CA ASP A 156 -21.94 -3.66 -3.85
C ASP A 156 -20.99 -4.34 -2.87
N ALA A 157 -20.20 -5.27 -3.39
CA ALA A 157 -19.21 -6.02 -2.65
C ALA A 157 -17.80 -5.67 -3.15
N GLY A 158 -16.84 -5.57 -2.22
CA GLY A 158 -15.42 -5.50 -2.58
C GLY A 158 -14.94 -6.81 -3.22
N PRO A 159 -13.66 -6.87 -3.62
CA PRO A 159 -13.12 -8.05 -4.32
C PRO A 159 -12.75 -9.20 -3.37
N PHE A 160 -12.80 -9.02 -2.05
CA PHE A 160 -12.37 -10.01 -1.06
C PHE A 160 -13.57 -10.76 -0.48
N PHE A 161 -13.52 -12.08 -0.48
CA PHE A 161 -14.62 -12.94 -0.05
C PHE A 161 -14.10 -14.07 0.85
N ILE A 162 -14.94 -14.53 1.77
CA ILE A 162 -14.81 -15.85 2.39
C ILE A 162 -15.69 -16.85 1.64
N VAL A 163 -15.25 -18.10 1.61
CA VAL A 163 -15.99 -19.24 1.08
C VAL A 163 -16.49 -20.06 2.25
N LEU A 164 -17.77 -20.38 2.25
CA LEU A 164 -18.46 -21.06 3.33
C LEU A 164 -19.08 -22.37 2.84
N ASN A 165 -19.18 -23.38 3.70
CA ASN A 165 -20.06 -24.53 3.44
C ASN A 165 -21.54 -24.18 3.69
N LYS A 166 -22.42 -25.18 3.58
CA LYS A 166 -23.87 -25.00 3.75
C LYS A 166 -24.21 -24.64 5.20
N GLU A 167 -23.39 -25.07 6.14
CA GLU A 167 -23.47 -24.83 7.58
C GLU A 167 -22.88 -23.46 7.98
N GLY A 168 -22.38 -22.69 7.01
CA GLY A 168 -21.78 -21.37 7.22
C GLY A 168 -20.38 -21.39 7.83
N GLU A 169 -19.72 -22.54 7.86
CA GLU A 169 -18.34 -22.70 8.34
C GLU A 169 -17.34 -22.26 7.27
N LEU A 170 -16.23 -21.65 7.72
CA LEU A 170 -15.19 -21.15 6.83
C LEU A 170 -14.43 -22.29 6.13
N ILE A 171 -14.47 -22.28 4.80
CA ILE A 171 -13.70 -23.20 3.95
C ILE A 171 -12.41 -22.54 3.46
N ASP A 172 -12.47 -21.28 3.01
CA ASP A 172 -11.32 -20.57 2.45
C ASP A 172 -11.54 -19.05 2.41
N THR A 173 -10.48 -18.30 2.13
CA THR A 173 -10.55 -16.88 1.79
C THR A 173 -10.08 -16.69 0.35
N VAL A 174 -10.87 -15.99 -0.47
CA VAL A 174 -10.61 -15.82 -1.90
C VAL A 174 -10.71 -14.35 -2.32
N VAL A 175 -10.02 -14.01 -3.40
CA VAL A 175 -10.12 -12.70 -4.06
C VAL A 175 -10.66 -12.85 -5.48
N ARG A 176 -11.57 -11.96 -5.86
CA ARG A 176 -12.19 -11.90 -7.18
C ARG A 176 -11.20 -11.35 -8.20
N GLY A 177 -10.79 -12.20 -9.13
CA GLY A 177 -10.03 -11.85 -10.33
C GLY A 177 -10.92 -11.46 -11.50
N TYR A 178 -10.32 -11.25 -12.67
CA TYR A 178 -11.05 -11.00 -13.90
C TYR A 178 -11.91 -12.20 -14.34
N SER A 179 -12.94 -11.92 -15.12
CA SER A 179 -13.83 -12.93 -15.72
C SER A 179 -14.58 -13.78 -14.69
N LYS A 180 -14.92 -13.18 -13.53
CA LYS A 180 -15.60 -13.85 -12.39
C LYS A 180 -14.84 -15.05 -11.82
N ASN A 181 -13.53 -15.14 -12.07
CA ASN A 181 -12.69 -16.16 -11.45
C ASN A 181 -12.29 -15.72 -10.04
N PHE A 182 -12.01 -16.69 -9.18
CA PHE A 182 -11.53 -16.47 -7.83
C PHE A 182 -10.14 -17.06 -7.66
N LEU A 183 -9.33 -16.42 -6.82
CA LEU A 183 -7.98 -16.86 -6.48
C LEU A 183 -7.92 -17.04 -4.97
N ARG A 184 -7.37 -18.16 -4.49
CA ARG A 184 -7.18 -18.40 -3.05
C ARG A 184 -6.19 -17.39 -2.49
N CYS A 185 -6.49 -16.87 -1.30
CA CYS A 185 -5.57 -16.04 -0.55
C CYS A 185 -4.53 -16.92 0.14
N LYS A 186 -3.32 -16.38 0.32
CA LYS A 186 -2.25 -17.11 0.98
C LYS A 186 -2.35 -16.91 2.48
N ARG A 187 -2.38 -18.00 3.25
CA ARG A 187 -2.24 -17.92 4.71
C ARG A 187 -0.84 -17.43 5.07
N ILE A 188 -0.74 -16.40 5.90
CA ILE A 188 0.53 -15.82 6.35
C ILE A 188 0.56 -15.70 7.86
N LYS A 189 1.76 -15.79 8.43
CA LYS A 189 2.03 -15.35 9.79
C LYS A 189 2.42 -13.88 9.69
N ILE A 190 1.55 -13.00 10.15
CA ILE A 190 1.98 -11.66 10.54
C ILE A 190 2.89 -11.90 11.75
N PRO A 191 4.15 -11.43 11.74
CA PRO A 191 4.96 -11.43 12.95
C PRO A 191 4.07 -10.85 14.03
N ASN A 192 3.76 -11.64 15.06
CA ASN A 192 3.20 -11.04 16.26
C ASN A 192 4.19 -9.93 16.57
N ALA A 193 3.72 -8.68 16.61
CA ALA A 193 4.51 -7.66 17.27
C ALA A 193 4.96 -8.30 18.60
N PRO A 194 6.23 -8.16 19.01
CA PRO A 194 6.67 -8.70 20.29
C PRO A 194 5.59 -8.37 21.33
N ILE A 195 5.33 -9.31 22.24
CA ILE A 195 4.37 -9.16 23.33
C ILE A 195 4.93 -8.10 24.30
N SER A 196 5.10 -6.88 23.82
CA SER A 196 5.12 -5.65 24.56
C SER A 196 3.66 -5.19 24.56
N ASP A 197 3.18 -4.84 25.74
CA ASP A 197 1.85 -4.35 26.12
C ASP A 197 0.68 -4.42 25.12
N PRO A 198 -0.50 -4.93 25.52
CA PRO A 198 -1.75 -4.74 24.78
C PRO A 198 -2.11 -3.26 24.52
N ASP A 199 -1.45 -2.31 25.17
CA ASP A 199 -1.50 -0.86 24.90
C ASP A 199 -0.50 -0.36 23.83
N SER A 200 0.34 -1.22 23.26
CA SER A 200 1.46 -0.84 22.38
C SER A 200 1.21 -1.04 20.88
N ASN A 201 -0.03 -0.81 20.42
CA ASN A 201 -0.29 -0.53 18.99
C ASN A 201 0.37 0.78 18.49
N LEU A 202 1.21 1.40 19.32
CA LEU A 202 1.75 2.74 19.18
C LEU A 202 3.20 2.78 18.73
N PHE A 203 3.84 1.61 18.54
CA PHE A 203 5.22 1.57 18.08
C PHE A 203 5.30 1.97 16.61
N VAL A 204 5.34 3.28 16.36
CA VAL A 204 5.73 3.82 15.06
C VAL A 204 7.19 3.45 14.86
N PRO A 205 7.52 2.65 13.83
CA PRO A 205 8.91 2.32 13.54
C PRO A 205 9.73 3.60 13.47
N PRO A 206 10.93 3.66 14.08
CA PRO A 206 11.77 4.84 14.06
C PRO A 206 11.92 5.35 12.62
N ARG A 207 11.53 6.60 12.37
CA ARG A 207 11.54 7.18 11.04
C ARG A 207 12.76 8.07 10.91
N PRO A 208 13.82 7.66 10.19
CA PRO A 208 14.96 8.53 9.94
C PRO A 208 14.55 9.64 8.95
N GLY A 209 15.04 10.86 9.17
CA GLY A 209 14.74 11.99 8.31
C GLY A 209 15.50 13.25 8.73
N PHE A 210 14.97 14.40 8.30
CA PHE A 210 15.62 15.69 8.49
C PHE A 210 14.62 16.73 9.01
N GLN A 211 14.96 17.37 10.12
CA GLN A 211 14.16 18.42 10.74
C GLN A 211 14.55 19.79 10.17
N CYS A 212 13.63 20.41 9.44
CA CYS A 212 13.76 21.73 8.82
C CYS A 212 12.83 22.73 9.50
N GLY A 213 13.29 23.37 10.57
CA GLY A 213 12.44 24.25 11.39
C GLY A 213 11.30 23.46 12.04
N ARG A 214 10.05 23.72 11.63
CA ARG A 214 8.85 23.00 12.13
C ARG A 214 8.46 21.77 11.30
N ILE A 215 9.12 21.55 10.15
CA ILE A 215 8.76 20.48 9.23
C ILE A 215 9.79 19.36 9.32
N PHE A 216 9.31 18.12 9.41
CA PHE A 216 10.14 16.94 9.31
C PHE A 216 9.97 16.28 7.94
N PHE A 217 11.07 16.00 7.26
CA PHE A 217 11.08 15.24 6.01
C PHE A 217 11.65 13.85 6.26
N GLU A 218 10.81 12.82 6.10
CA GLU A 218 11.27 11.43 6.13
C GLU A 218 12.31 11.18 5.02
N LYS A 219 13.37 10.44 5.34
CA LYS A 219 14.45 10.14 4.39
C LYS A 219 13.93 9.51 3.09
N LYS A 220 12.95 8.61 3.19
CA LYS A 220 12.31 7.97 2.04
C LYS A 220 11.62 8.97 1.11
N VAL A 221 10.95 9.99 1.66
CA VAL A 221 10.29 11.04 0.88
C VAL A 221 11.33 11.86 0.11
N LEU A 222 12.48 12.16 0.72
CA LEU A 222 13.59 12.84 0.04
C LEU A 222 14.22 11.98 -1.06
N GLU A 223 14.34 10.67 -0.84
CA GLU A 223 14.84 9.72 -1.85
C GLU A 223 13.88 9.64 -3.06
N GLU A 224 12.58 9.56 -2.81
CA GLU A 224 11.55 9.62 -3.86
C GLU A 224 11.60 10.95 -4.63
N ALA A 225 11.80 12.07 -3.93
CA ALA A 225 11.97 13.38 -4.53
C ALA A 225 13.23 13.47 -5.41
N ALA A 226 14.38 12.95 -4.96
CA ALA A 226 15.61 12.92 -5.76
C ALA A 226 15.47 12.08 -7.04
N LEU A 227 14.76 10.93 -6.95
CA LEU A 227 14.44 10.11 -8.12
C LEU A 227 13.47 10.82 -9.08
N GLU A 228 12.48 11.55 -8.57
CA GLU A 228 11.59 12.36 -9.42
C GLU A 228 12.38 13.48 -10.13
N ALA A 229 13.30 14.14 -9.42
CA ALA A 229 14.18 15.17 -9.97
C ALA A 229 15.00 14.61 -11.14
N GLN A 230 15.62 13.43 -10.95
CA GLN A 230 16.35 12.71 -11.99
C GLN A 230 15.51 12.54 -13.25
N LEU A 231 14.29 12.02 -13.11
CA LEU A 231 13.38 11.78 -14.24
C LEU A 231 12.98 13.08 -14.96
N ILE A 232 12.88 14.20 -14.24
CA ILE A 232 12.54 15.50 -14.81
C ILE A 232 13.72 16.07 -15.62
N ILE A 233 14.94 16.01 -15.09
CA ILE A 233 16.16 16.49 -15.75
C ILE A 233 16.38 15.78 -17.09
N PHE A 234 16.23 14.45 -17.10
CA PHE A 234 16.36 13.67 -18.33
C PHE A 234 15.38 14.06 -19.43
N ARG A 235 14.22 14.64 -19.07
CA ARG A 235 13.13 14.96 -20.00
C ARG A 235 13.15 16.39 -20.52
N ASN A 236 13.75 17.34 -19.80
CA ASN A 236 13.74 18.75 -20.17
C ASN A 236 15.06 19.41 -19.79
N LYS A 237 15.80 19.90 -20.80
CA LYS A 237 17.07 20.61 -20.57
C LYS A 237 16.88 22.05 -20.09
N ASP A 238 15.76 22.71 -20.41
CA ASP A 238 15.50 24.11 -20.05
C ASP A 238 14.76 24.27 -18.73
N ARG A 239 15.38 23.91 -17.59
CA ARG A 239 14.79 24.17 -16.27
C ARG A 239 15.73 24.92 -15.35
N ARG A 240 15.14 25.84 -14.56
CA ARG A 240 15.81 26.57 -13.46
C ARG A 240 16.28 25.65 -12.32
N TYR A 241 15.75 24.43 -12.28
CA TYR A 241 16.08 23.44 -11.25
C TYR A 241 16.56 22.15 -11.87
N PRO A 242 17.48 21.46 -11.19
CA PRO A 242 18.07 21.84 -9.90
C PRO A 242 19.11 22.95 -10.04
N THR A 243 19.43 23.59 -8.93
CA THR A 243 20.51 24.59 -8.86
C THR A 243 21.76 23.91 -8.33
N GLU A 244 22.87 24.06 -9.04
CA GLU A 244 24.18 23.59 -8.55
C GLU A 244 24.59 24.40 -7.31
N TYR A 245 25.14 23.71 -6.32
CA TYR A 245 25.57 24.31 -5.08
C TYR A 245 26.91 23.69 -4.64
N ASN A 246 27.86 24.54 -4.24
CA ASN A 246 29.15 24.12 -3.75
C ASN A 246 29.62 25.09 -2.66
N GLY A 247 29.22 24.84 -1.41
CA GLY A 247 29.52 25.71 -0.28
C GLY A 247 29.00 25.16 1.05
N TYR A 248 29.23 25.92 2.12
CA TYR A 248 28.69 25.64 3.44
C TYR A 248 27.16 25.74 3.43
N PRO A 249 26.40 24.72 3.87
CA PRO A 249 26.77 23.76 4.93
C PRO A 249 27.20 22.37 4.43
N PHE A 250 27.13 22.11 3.13
CA PHE A 250 27.40 20.77 2.60
C PHE A 250 28.86 20.54 2.22
N ASN A 251 29.63 21.61 1.97
CA ASN A 251 31.06 21.61 1.66
C ASN A 251 31.46 20.63 0.53
N GLN A 252 30.53 20.34 -0.38
CA GLN A 252 30.75 19.51 -1.56
C GLN A 252 29.77 19.90 -2.66
N LYS A 253 30.10 19.55 -3.91
CA LYS A 253 29.23 19.77 -5.07
C LYS A 253 27.94 18.95 -4.91
N CYS A 254 26.82 19.65 -4.79
CA CYS A 254 25.49 19.07 -4.67
C CYS A 254 24.46 19.87 -5.48
N TRP A 255 23.26 19.30 -5.58
CA TRP A 255 22.15 19.79 -6.37
C TRP A 255 21.01 20.12 -5.41
N LEU A 256 20.46 21.33 -5.53
CA LEU A 256 19.34 21.80 -4.72
C LEU A 256 18.06 21.79 -5.55
N TRP A 257 16.99 21.19 -5.02
CA TRP A 257 15.66 21.23 -5.65
C TRP A 257 14.59 21.67 -4.64
N PRO A 258 13.73 22.65 -4.97
CA PRO A 258 12.66 23.08 -4.08
C PRO A 258 11.65 21.99 -3.70
N LEU A 259 11.31 21.95 -2.41
CA LEU A 259 10.26 21.11 -1.84
C LEU A 259 9.10 21.97 -1.34
N PHE A 260 7.89 21.42 -1.43
CA PHE A 260 6.79 21.85 -0.59
C PHE A 260 6.96 21.28 0.83
N ASN A 261 6.24 21.83 1.81
CA ASN A 261 6.17 21.27 3.17
C ASN A 261 5.68 19.80 3.20
N THR A 262 4.99 19.36 2.14
CA THR A 262 4.57 17.96 1.94
C THR A 262 5.69 17.03 1.44
N GLY A 263 6.90 17.55 1.18
CA GLY A 263 8.03 16.79 0.62
C GLY A 263 7.95 16.54 -0.88
N LYS A 264 6.90 17.02 -1.56
CA LYS A 264 6.78 16.95 -3.02
C LYS A 264 7.67 18.00 -3.69
N LEU A 265 8.24 17.67 -4.85
CA LEU A 265 9.02 18.62 -5.64
C LEU A 265 8.15 19.77 -6.16
N ALA A 266 8.63 21.00 -6.02
CA ALA A 266 8.04 22.13 -6.73
C ALA A 266 8.46 22.09 -8.20
N LYS A 267 7.47 22.15 -9.11
CA LYS A 267 7.69 22.03 -10.57
C LYS A 267 7.67 23.39 -11.27
N LYS A 268 6.89 24.35 -10.79
CA LYS A 268 6.68 25.70 -11.33
C LYS A 268 6.24 26.64 -10.21
N GLY A 269 6.47 27.95 -10.37
CA GLY A 269 6.03 29.00 -9.44
C GLY A 269 7.10 29.43 -8.44
N MET A 270 6.67 30.19 -7.41
CA MET A 270 7.54 30.56 -6.29
C MET A 270 7.98 29.30 -5.56
N ALA A 271 9.29 29.09 -5.49
CA ALA A 271 9.86 28.03 -4.69
C ALA A 271 9.69 28.40 -3.21
N GLY A 272 9.08 27.50 -2.43
CA GLY A 272 9.07 27.62 -0.96
C GLY A 272 10.50 27.60 -0.39
N PRO A 273 10.70 27.70 0.93
CA PRO A 273 12.04 27.80 1.50
C PRO A 273 12.79 26.46 1.54
N TYR A 274 12.08 25.32 1.48
CA TYR A 274 12.68 23.99 1.65
C TYR A 274 13.36 23.47 0.38
N ARG A 275 14.49 22.77 0.51
CA ARG A 275 15.24 22.14 -0.58
C ARG A 275 15.56 20.69 -0.22
N VAL A 276 15.41 19.77 -1.18
CA VAL A 276 16.11 18.48 -1.12
C VAL A 276 17.52 18.70 -1.64
N VAL A 277 18.50 18.10 -0.96
CA VAL A 277 19.92 18.21 -1.29
C VAL A 277 20.43 16.82 -1.66
N PHE A 278 20.93 16.68 -2.88
CA PHE A 278 21.43 15.42 -3.40
C PHE A 278 22.68 15.62 -4.24
N THR A 279 23.51 14.58 -4.34
CA THR A 279 24.72 14.58 -5.16
C THR A 279 24.40 14.49 -6.67
N PRO A 280 25.36 14.73 -7.57
CA PRO A 280 25.16 14.52 -9.02
C PRO A 280 24.72 13.09 -9.43
N ASP A 281 25.03 12.09 -8.61
CA ASP A 281 24.57 10.69 -8.74
C ASP A 281 23.21 10.43 -8.06
N TYR A 282 22.49 11.48 -7.66
CA TYR A 282 21.15 11.45 -7.06
C TYR A 282 21.07 10.76 -5.69
N LYS A 283 22.20 10.67 -4.98
CA LYS A 283 22.22 10.23 -3.57
C LYS A 283 21.79 11.39 -2.68
N VAL A 284 20.77 11.18 -1.86
CA VAL A 284 20.29 12.19 -0.91
C VAL A 284 21.36 12.45 0.15
N LEU A 285 21.76 13.71 0.28
CA LEU A 285 22.62 14.21 1.36
C LEU A 285 21.79 14.68 2.55
N GLY A 286 20.63 15.28 2.28
CA GLY A 286 19.67 15.68 3.30
C GLY A 286 18.64 16.66 2.78
N ALA A 287 18.17 17.51 3.69
CA ALA A 287 17.31 18.65 3.37
C ALA A 287 17.98 19.94 3.83
N ALA A 288 17.57 21.05 3.22
CA ALA A 288 17.98 22.39 3.61
C ALA A 288 16.78 23.34 3.62
N ILE A 289 16.91 24.44 4.35
CA ILE A 289 15.96 25.54 4.36
C ILE A 289 16.68 26.84 3.98
N ILE A 290 16.04 27.66 3.15
CA ILE A 290 16.49 29.03 2.91
C ILE A 290 15.87 29.92 3.99
N SER A 291 16.71 30.55 4.81
CA SER A 291 16.29 31.44 5.89
C SER A 291 15.68 32.74 5.34
N GLU A 292 15.07 33.54 6.21
CA GLU A 292 14.52 34.85 5.82
C GLU A 292 15.59 35.80 5.27
N LYS A 293 16.86 35.59 5.65
CA LYS A 293 18.01 36.34 5.14
C LYS A 293 18.50 35.85 3.77
N GLY A 294 17.90 34.78 3.24
CA GLY A 294 18.32 34.14 1.99
C GLY A 294 19.49 33.17 2.14
N GLU A 295 19.91 32.88 3.37
CA GLU A 295 21.02 31.96 3.64
C GLU A 295 20.54 30.50 3.61
N LEU A 296 21.39 29.59 3.14
CA LEU A 296 21.07 28.16 3.07
C LEU A 296 21.52 27.47 4.36
N GLU A 297 20.57 26.90 5.09
CA GLU A 297 20.81 26.17 6.33
C GLU A 297 20.52 24.67 6.15
N ALA A 298 21.42 23.82 6.62
CA ALA A 298 21.22 22.38 6.59
C ALA A 298 20.22 21.98 7.67
N CYS A 299 19.28 21.12 7.31
CA CYS A 299 18.33 20.56 8.27
C CYS A 299 19.00 19.49 9.12
N GLU A 300 18.64 19.41 10.39
CA GLU A 300 19.21 18.46 11.34
C GLU A 300 18.77 17.03 11.01
N SER A 301 19.70 16.10 10.87
CA SER A 301 19.38 14.68 10.71
C SER A 301 18.84 14.14 12.04
N LYS A 302 17.58 13.69 12.05
CA LYS A 302 16.91 13.20 13.25
C LYS A 302 16.21 11.88 12.99
N ILE A 303 16.27 10.98 13.96
CA ILE A 303 15.42 9.80 13.99
C ILE A 303 14.20 10.18 14.81
N MET A 304 13.04 10.31 14.16
CA MET A 304 11.79 10.45 14.89
C MET A 304 11.41 9.08 15.42
N THR A 305 11.80 8.82 16.66
CA THR A 305 11.09 7.91 17.54
C THR A 305 9.85 8.68 18.00
N ALA A 306 8.75 8.53 17.27
CA ALA A 306 7.50 9.07 17.76
C ALA A 306 7.11 8.23 18.99
N GLU A 307 7.52 8.66 20.18
CA GLU A 307 6.68 8.49 21.36
C GLU A 307 5.42 9.25 21.03
N LYS A 308 4.46 8.51 20.49
CA LYS A 308 3.19 9.04 20.07
C LYS A 308 2.49 9.36 21.40
N ASN A 309 2.72 10.56 21.96
CA ASN A 309 2.00 11.09 23.13
C ASN A 309 0.56 11.43 22.73
N HIS A 310 -0.13 10.46 22.15
CA HIS A 310 -1.56 10.51 22.02
C HIS A 310 -2.12 9.79 23.22
N ASP A 311 -3.26 10.28 23.68
CA ASP A 311 -3.97 9.66 24.77
C ASP A 311 -4.29 8.19 24.40
N PRO A 312 -3.80 7.20 25.17
CA PRO A 312 -4.09 5.80 24.93
C PRO A 312 -5.54 5.44 25.27
N ASN A 313 -6.26 6.32 25.99
CA ASN A 313 -7.60 6.02 26.47
C ASN A 313 -8.65 6.02 25.36
N ASP A 314 -9.63 5.14 25.52
CA ASP A 314 -10.88 5.19 24.76
C ASP A 314 -11.79 6.27 25.36
N TYR A 315 -12.47 7.01 24.50
CA TYR A 315 -13.33 8.10 24.90
C TYR A 315 -14.79 7.67 24.83
N TYR A 316 -15.48 7.71 25.97
CA TYR A 316 -16.92 7.56 26.04
C TYR A 316 -17.59 8.93 25.86
N CYS A 317 -18.30 9.12 24.75
CA CYS A 317 -19.01 10.36 24.46
C CYS A 317 -20.48 10.07 24.15
N SER A 318 -21.35 10.42 25.11
CA SER A 318 -22.79 10.14 25.11
C SER A 318 -23.12 8.64 25.08
N GLU A 319 -23.55 8.09 23.93
CA GLU A 319 -23.86 6.66 23.76
C GLU A 319 -22.82 5.94 22.87
N ASN A 320 -21.74 6.63 22.51
CA ASN A 320 -20.72 6.11 21.60
C ASN A 320 -19.37 5.96 22.31
N ILE A 321 -18.67 4.89 21.97
CA ILE A 321 -17.26 4.66 22.34
C ILE A 321 -16.40 4.98 21.13
N TYR A 322 -15.47 5.92 21.29
CA TYR A 322 -14.44 6.23 20.30
C TYR A 322 -13.12 5.64 20.77
N THR A 323 -12.63 4.63 20.07
CA THR A 323 -11.39 3.98 20.50
C THR A 323 -10.17 4.86 20.19
N SER A 324 -9.10 4.75 20.97
CA SER A 324 -7.84 5.48 20.74
C SER A 324 -7.31 5.31 19.31
N PHE A 325 -7.48 4.11 18.73
CA PHE A 325 -7.19 3.84 17.32
C PHE A 325 -8.03 4.69 16.34
N GLN A 326 -9.35 4.80 16.56
CA GLN A 326 -10.22 5.60 15.70
C GLN A 326 -9.88 7.09 15.79
N LEU A 327 -9.52 7.56 16.98
CA LEU A 327 -9.09 8.93 17.22
C LEU A 327 -7.76 9.23 16.50
N ALA A 328 -6.81 8.29 16.54
CA ALA A 328 -5.55 8.40 15.81
C ALA A 328 -5.76 8.42 14.29
N GLU A 329 -6.60 7.54 13.73
CA GLU A 329 -6.95 7.57 12.29
C GLU A 329 -7.61 8.90 11.90
N ALA A 330 -8.55 9.38 12.71
CA ALA A 330 -9.22 10.65 12.47
C ALA A 330 -8.25 11.84 12.52
N ALA A 331 -7.30 11.84 13.45
CA ALA A 331 -6.25 12.86 13.57
C ALA A 331 -5.28 12.82 12.38
N GLU A 332 -4.87 11.64 11.90
CA GLU A 332 -4.03 11.50 10.70
C GLU A 332 -4.76 12.03 9.46
N GLU A 333 -6.03 11.65 9.26
CA GLU A 333 -6.85 12.16 8.15
C GLU A 333 -7.06 13.68 8.24
N ALA A 334 -7.26 14.20 9.45
CA ALA A 334 -7.36 15.64 9.73
C ALA A 334 -6.07 16.37 9.31
N CYS A 335 -4.91 15.90 9.73
CA CYS A 335 -3.60 16.47 9.38
C CYS A 335 -3.35 16.50 7.87
N GLU A 336 -3.70 15.43 7.14
CA GLU A 336 -3.62 15.43 5.67
C GLU A 336 -4.53 16.48 5.02
N LYS A 337 -5.72 16.70 5.61
CA LYS A 337 -6.69 17.68 5.13
C LYS A 337 -6.31 19.12 5.45
N MET A 338 -5.66 19.40 6.59
CA MET A 338 -5.16 20.75 6.92
C MET A 338 -4.20 21.29 5.88
N ASN A 339 -3.41 20.42 5.24
CA ASN A 339 -2.46 20.80 4.20
C ASN A 339 -3.11 21.05 2.82
N ASN A 340 -4.42 20.82 2.67
CA ASN A 340 -5.14 21.04 1.41
C ASN A 340 -6.06 22.25 1.51
N ASP A 341 -5.56 23.38 1.03
CA ASP A 341 -6.08 24.75 1.18
C ASP A 341 -7.36 25.08 0.38
N ARG A 342 -8.27 24.11 0.20
CA ARG A 342 -9.51 24.29 -0.57
C ARG A 342 -10.74 23.91 0.25
N LYS A 343 -11.30 24.90 0.94
CA LYS A 343 -12.71 24.97 1.40
C LYS A 343 -13.21 23.72 2.12
N LYS A 344 -12.51 23.26 3.17
CA LYS A 344 -13.07 22.24 4.07
C LYS A 344 -13.43 22.88 5.40
N PHE A 345 -14.62 22.57 5.91
CA PHE A 345 -15.07 22.99 7.24
C PHE A 345 -14.22 22.35 8.36
N TYR A 346 -13.52 21.24 8.08
CA TYR A 346 -12.68 20.55 9.04
C TYR A 346 -11.31 20.15 8.45
N PRO A 347 -10.24 20.15 9.27
CA PRO A 347 -10.24 20.53 10.70
C PRO A 347 -10.48 22.04 10.89
N ALA A 348 -11.31 22.39 11.88
CA ALA A 348 -11.56 23.77 12.25
C ALA A 348 -10.59 24.19 13.35
N LYS A 349 -10.20 25.47 13.36
CA LYS A 349 -9.46 26.03 14.49
C LYS A 349 -10.39 26.03 15.71
N TYR A 350 -9.94 25.45 16.82
CA TYR A 350 -10.66 25.52 18.08
C TYR A 350 -10.43 26.90 18.73
N GLU A 351 -11.50 27.60 19.05
CA GLU A 351 -11.48 28.95 19.67
C GLU A 351 -12.03 28.94 21.11
N GLY A 352 -12.15 27.75 21.73
CA GLY A 352 -12.61 27.61 23.10
C GLY A 352 -11.50 27.77 24.15
N PRO A 353 -11.84 27.59 25.44
CA PRO A 353 -10.87 27.65 26.54
C PRO A 353 -9.75 26.61 26.39
N SER A 354 -8.56 26.92 26.90
CA SER A 354 -7.44 25.97 26.92
C SER A 354 -7.85 24.65 27.58
N PHE A 355 -7.43 23.53 27.01
CA PHE A 355 -7.55 22.23 27.68
C PHE A 355 -6.70 22.23 28.95
N GLU A 356 -7.27 21.75 30.05
CA GLU A 356 -6.53 21.51 31.29
C GLU A 356 -5.41 20.50 30.98
N LYS A 357 -4.20 20.80 31.44
CA LYS A 357 -3.09 19.86 31.36
C LYS A 357 -3.11 19.06 32.66
N ASP A 358 -3.52 17.80 32.56
CA ASP A 358 -3.33 16.83 33.62
C ASP A 358 -1.85 16.48 33.79
#